data_AF-A0A9Q0MYN8-F1
#
_entry.id   AF-A0A9Q0MYN8-F1
#
_cell.length_a   1.000
_cell.length_b   1.000
_cell.length_c   1.000
_cell.angle_alpha   90.00
_cell.angle_beta   90.00
_cell.angle_gamma   90.00
#
_symmetry.space_group_name_H-M   'P 1'
#
loop_
_entity.id
_entity.type
_entity.pdbx_description
1 polymer ?
#
loop_
_entity_poly.entity_id
_entity_poly.type
_entity_poly.pdbx_seq_one_letter_code
_entity_poly.pdbx_strand_id
1 'polypeptide(L)'
;MNPKDLSDWKKLVLLEHKQIVDKRRAIRELGALEEHRTLEKKADGDFSKYRHIPRNIPTEVLQSNFYTDLDDDLEKDRFSEQIFVKLVEALATHQRVTNYSLSSPQASCESLMSNPPDIIIFESIAQCFLEIRSSAAELQEKYFNFVKNKTPNIDENMNRTLSGDEALRPYKKYLCRKCFMYGCLFHAHEENISLKSCERKEPHNSLQPTRKPCFNSCYKNATPENETATGSNDDTWSNSDITLLKVLMKVYPNDYCKLAHLLYKTCKEVHDQIKRMDIQPKLELKTIKKRKTQKKFMSEPDGKVCKPCSHEFSCLKNDQCDCINCGKFCNCDSDCKKRTLMSCKCKTSCKTNHCLCKYLKRECDPDLCECFPCENSSIQRAPEKKVRVAKSNIHGLGLFMEETCKRNDFIIEYRGEIISKKEADRREMCFANTTYAFTLNEEYVLDAMYYGNKSRFINFSRTPNCCCNAVLVNGDHRIGIFAARNIEAGEELTLNYLTNDPTAD
;
A
#
# COMPACT_ATOMS: atom_id res chain seq x y z
N MET A 1 -17.84 21.10 24.98
CA MET A 1 -18.52 22.41 24.83
C MET A 1 -19.89 22.15 24.24
N ASN A 2 -20.93 22.88 24.63
CA ASN A 2 -22.26 22.79 24.02
C ASN A 2 -22.41 23.98 23.07
N PRO A 3 -22.03 23.85 21.78
CA PRO A 3 -21.96 24.98 20.85
C PRO A 3 -23.35 25.55 20.56
N LYS A 4 -23.52 26.87 20.72
CA LYS A 4 -24.80 27.56 20.50
C LYS A 4 -24.83 28.43 19.24
N ASP A 5 -23.67 28.85 18.76
CA ASP A 5 -23.52 29.71 17.60
C ASP A 5 -22.34 29.28 16.71
N LEU A 6 -22.18 29.95 15.57
CA LEU A 6 -21.12 29.68 14.60
C LEU A 6 -19.71 29.85 15.20
N SER A 7 -19.54 30.76 16.18
CA SER A 7 -18.23 31.01 16.82
C SER A 7 -17.82 29.83 17.71
N ASP A 8 -18.77 29.28 18.45
CA ASP A 8 -18.56 28.09 19.28
C ASP A 8 -18.26 26.86 18.43
N TRP A 9 -18.97 26.68 17.31
CA TRP A 9 -18.72 25.59 16.37
C TRP A 9 -17.32 25.68 15.74
N LYS A 10 -16.85 26.88 15.35
CA LYS A 10 -15.47 27.08 14.86
C LYS A 10 -14.40 26.68 15.88
N LYS A 11 -14.59 27.05 17.15
CA LYS A 11 -13.66 26.64 18.23
C LYS A 11 -13.63 25.13 18.40
N LEU A 12 -14.80 24.49 18.32
CA LEU A 12 -14.92 23.03 18.41
C LEU A 12 -14.28 22.32 17.21
N VAL A 13 -14.47 22.85 16.00
CA VAL A 13 -13.82 22.36 14.76
C VAL A 13 -12.30 22.33 14.92
N LEU A 14 -11.69 23.44 15.33
CA LEU A 14 -10.23 23.51 15.52
C LEU A 14 -9.73 22.58 16.61
N LEU A 15 -10.49 22.42 17.70
CA LEU A 15 -10.14 21.52 18.79
C LEU A 15 -10.17 20.05 18.37
N GLU A 16 -11.27 19.60 17.76
CA GLU A 16 -11.43 18.21 17.28
C GLU A 16 -10.44 17.88 16.17
N HIS A 17 -10.24 18.81 15.22
CA HIS A 17 -9.25 18.66 14.16
C HIS A 17 -7.84 18.46 14.74
N LYS A 18 -7.43 19.34 15.67
CA LYS A 18 -6.15 19.22 16.36
C LYS A 18 -6.02 17.87 17.08
N GLN A 19 -7.04 17.43 17.82
CA GLN A 19 -7.00 16.12 18.49
C GLN A 19 -6.87 14.95 17.53
N ILE A 20 -7.56 14.99 16.38
CA ILE A 20 -7.48 13.94 15.35
C ILE A 20 -6.07 13.89 14.74
N VAL A 21 -5.51 15.05 14.39
CA VAL A 21 -4.16 15.16 13.81
C VAL A 21 -3.10 14.75 14.84
N ASP A 22 -3.19 15.24 16.07
CA ASP A 22 -2.25 14.93 17.16
C ASP A 22 -2.30 13.44 17.53
N LYS A 23 -3.48 12.81 17.58
CA LYS A 23 -3.60 11.35 17.77
C LYS A 23 -2.94 10.59 16.63
N ARG A 24 -3.13 11.01 15.38
CA ARG A 24 -2.53 10.36 14.21
C ARG A 24 -1.01 10.51 14.19
N ARG A 25 -0.50 11.68 14.59
CA ARG A 25 0.94 11.95 14.76
C ARG A 25 1.52 11.11 15.91
N ALA A 26 0.87 11.10 17.07
CA ALA A 26 1.31 10.32 18.23
C ALA A 26 1.33 8.82 17.94
N ILE A 27 0.37 8.27 17.18
CA ILE A 27 0.39 6.86 16.74
C ILE A 27 1.63 6.57 15.88
N ARG A 28 2.01 7.49 14.98
CA ARG A 28 3.25 7.36 14.20
C ARG A 28 4.44 7.38 15.16
N GLU A 29 4.60 8.46 15.93
CA GLU A 29 5.76 8.69 16.80
C GLU A 29 5.93 7.63 17.91
N LEU A 30 4.85 7.12 18.50
CA LEU A 30 4.89 6.05 19.51
C LEU A 30 5.42 4.74 18.94
N GLY A 31 5.04 4.39 17.70
CA GLY A 31 5.59 3.23 16.99
C GLY A 31 7.12 3.34 16.81
N ALA A 32 7.60 4.54 16.46
CA ALA A 32 9.04 4.83 16.31
C ALA A 32 9.81 4.71 17.63
N LEU A 33 9.26 5.29 18.69
CA LEU A 33 9.90 5.37 20.01
C LEU A 33 9.94 4.02 20.71
N GLU A 34 8.94 3.15 20.51
CA GLU A 34 8.86 1.84 21.16
C GLU A 34 9.82 0.83 20.52
N GLU A 35 9.98 0.86 19.19
CA GLU A 35 10.99 0.07 18.48
C GLU A 35 12.42 0.52 18.85
N HIS A 36 12.66 1.84 18.92
CA HIS A 36 13.94 2.41 19.36
C HIS A 36 14.27 2.03 20.82
N ARG A 37 13.32 2.14 21.75
CA ARG A 37 13.51 1.74 23.16
C ARG A 37 13.74 0.23 23.32
N THR A 38 13.13 -0.59 22.46
CA THR A 38 13.30 -2.05 22.50
C THR A 38 14.69 -2.46 22.00
N LEU A 39 15.22 -1.75 21.00
CA LEU A 39 16.60 -1.91 20.53
C LEU A 39 17.61 -1.39 21.56
N GLU A 40 17.33 -0.27 22.24
CA GLU A 40 18.12 0.25 23.36
C GLU A 40 18.19 -0.73 24.54
N LYS A 41 17.07 -1.36 24.93
CA LYS A 41 17.04 -2.35 26.03
C LYS A 41 17.81 -3.63 25.71
N LYS A 42 18.01 -3.95 24.44
CA LYS A 42 18.78 -5.12 23.98
C LYS A 42 20.26 -4.80 23.74
N ALA A 43 20.63 -3.52 23.70
CA ALA A 43 22.03 -3.09 23.63
C ALA A 43 22.54 -2.88 25.06
N ASP A 44 23.60 -3.59 25.47
CA ASP A 44 24.18 -3.43 26.80
C ASP A 44 24.70 -1.99 27.01
N GLY A 45 23.96 -1.19 27.78
CA GLY A 45 24.40 0.15 28.25
C GLY A 45 23.28 1.19 28.40
N ASP A 46 23.50 2.19 29.27
CA ASP A 46 22.65 3.38 29.38
C ASP A 46 22.98 4.37 28.24
N PHE A 47 22.15 4.34 27.19
CA PHE A 47 22.29 5.15 25.97
C PHE A 47 21.41 6.42 25.96
N SER A 48 20.78 6.78 27.09
CA SER A 48 19.91 7.97 27.21
C SER A 48 20.59 9.29 26.80
N LYS A 49 21.92 9.34 26.85
CA LYS A 49 22.79 10.46 26.45
C LYS A 49 23.11 10.56 24.95
N TYR A 50 22.72 9.58 24.12
CA TYR A 50 22.95 9.56 22.66
C TYR A 50 21.67 9.82 21.86
N ARG A 51 20.62 10.36 22.50
CA ARG A 51 19.46 10.91 21.78
C ARG A 51 19.93 12.07 20.89
N HIS A 52 20.06 11.82 19.60
CA HIS A 52 20.23 12.86 18.59
C HIS A 52 18.87 13.37 18.04
N ILE A 53 17.77 13.19 18.77
CA ILE A 53 16.51 13.91 18.49
C ILE A 53 16.59 15.23 19.29
N PRO A 54 16.81 16.40 18.65
CA PRO A 54 16.80 17.68 19.35
C PRO A 54 15.44 17.88 19.98
N ARG A 55 15.41 18.12 21.30
CA ARG A 55 14.17 18.46 22.00
C ARG A 55 13.72 19.92 21.74
N ASN A 56 14.59 20.75 21.16
CA ASN A 56 14.35 22.17 20.91
C ASN A 56 14.87 22.55 19.51
N ILE A 57 13.95 22.79 18.57
CA ILE A 57 14.25 23.47 17.30
C ILE A 57 14.13 24.99 17.58
N PRO A 58 15.13 25.82 17.24
CA PRO A 58 15.06 27.27 17.45
C PRO A 58 13.87 27.89 16.70
N THR A 59 13.04 28.65 17.42
CA THR A 59 11.80 29.26 16.90
C THR A 59 12.03 30.20 15.72
N GLU A 60 13.23 30.78 15.62
CA GLU A 60 13.60 31.73 14.55
C GLU A 60 13.82 31.03 13.20
N VAL A 61 14.29 29.78 13.19
CA VAL A 61 14.41 28.94 11.97
C VAL A 61 13.04 28.44 11.51
N LEU A 62 12.08 28.32 12.45
CA LEU A 62 10.68 27.96 12.18
C LEU A 62 9.84 29.12 11.64
N GLN A 63 10.34 30.36 11.59
CA GLN A 63 9.51 31.52 11.24
C GLN A 63 9.80 32.12 9.86
N SER A 64 11.02 32.02 9.34
CA SER A 64 11.37 32.68 8.07
C SER A 64 11.05 31.87 6.81
N ASN A 65 11.06 30.53 6.88
CA ASN A 65 10.89 29.65 5.70
C ASN A 65 9.67 28.71 5.79
N PHE A 66 8.98 28.68 6.92
CA PHE A 66 7.82 27.78 7.15
C PHE A 66 6.49 28.37 6.67
N TYR A 67 6.45 29.65 6.28
CA TYR A 67 5.19 30.36 6.02
C TYR A 67 4.95 30.74 4.56
N THR A 68 5.94 30.64 3.68
CA THR A 68 5.78 31.10 2.28
C THR A 68 5.72 29.98 1.25
N ASP A 69 6.19 28.76 1.55
CA ASP A 69 6.17 27.63 0.61
C ASP A 69 5.88 26.29 1.34
N LEU A 70 4.73 26.21 2.03
CA LEU A 70 4.24 24.95 2.60
C LEU A 70 3.76 24.01 1.48
N ASP A 71 4.43 22.88 1.29
CA ASP A 71 4.07 21.86 0.28
C ASP A 71 2.70 21.18 0.50
N ASP A 72 2.08 20.84 -0.63
CA ASP A 72 0.89 20.03 -0.87
C ASP A 72 0.82 18.70 -0.08
N ASP A 73 1.93 18.12 0.36
CA ASP A 73 1.95 16.79 1.01
C ASP A 73 1.60 16.84 2.51
N LEU A 74 1.85 17.97 3.18
CA LEU A 74 1.34 18.25 4.55
C LEU A 74 -0.05 18.91 4.52
N GLU A 75 -0.43 19.56 3.41
CA GLU A 75 -1.81 20.02 3.20
C GLU A 75 -2.78 18.86 2.97
N LYS A 76 -2.39 17.84 2.18
CA LYS A 76 -3.18 16.61 1.98
C LYS A 76 -3.44 15.85 3.28
N ASP A 77 -2.50 15.87 4.22
CA ASP A 77 -2.64 15.17 5.51
C ASP A 77 -3.29 16.05 6.59
N ARG A 78 -3.42 17.38 6.38
CA ARG A 78 -4.17 18.27 7.27
C ARG A 78 -5.68 18.09 7.10
N PHE A 79 -6.17 17.89 5.88
CA PHE A 79 -7.59 17.70 5.62
C PHE A 79 -7.86 16.57 4.62
N SER A 80 -7.17 15.43 4.81
CA SER A 80 -7.47 14.21 4.03
C SER A 80 -8.95 13.84 4.14
N GLU A 81 -9.50 13.17 3.12
CA GLU A 81 -10.89 12.68 3.12
C GLU A 81 -11.23 11.90 4.40
N GLN A 82 -10.26 11.15 4.93
CA GLN A 82 -10.40 10.40 6.19
C GLN A 82 -10.49 11.30 7.43
N ILE A 83 -9.68 12.37 7.50
CA ILE A 83 -9.73 13.34 8.61
C ILE A 83 -11.02 14.14 8.52
N PHE A 84 -11.41 14.56 7.31
CA PHE A 84 -12.67 15.26 7.07
C PHE A 84 -13.86 14.47 7.58
N VAL A 85 -13.98 13.19 7.18
CA VAL A 85 -15.10 12.33 7.62
C VAL A 85 -15.09 12.15 9.14
N LYS A 86 -13.94 11.86 9.75
CA LYS A 86 -13.83 11.72 11.21
C LYS A 86 -14.17 13.01 11.95
N LEU A 87 -13.79 14.15 11.40
CA LEU A 87 -14.11 15.46 11.95
C LEU A 87 -15.63 15.70 11.91
N VAL A 88 -16.27 15.47 10.76
CA VAL A 88 -17.73 15.62 10.64
C VAL A 88 -18.47 14.64 11.54
N GLU A 89 -18.03 13.39 11.66
CA GLU A 89 -18.60 12.39 12.58
C GLU A 89 -18.48 12.80 14.06
N ALA A 90 -17.32 13.34 14.46
CA ALA A 90 -17.10 13.87 15.81
C ALA A 90 -18.02 15.06 16.10
N LEU A 91 -18.11 16.01 15.18
CA LEU A 91 -18.97 17.20 15.29
C LEU A 91 -20.47 16.83 15.30
N ALA A 92 -20.88 15.86 14.47
CA ALA A 92 -22.24 15.33 14.47
C ALA A 92 -22.58 14.62 15.79
N THR A 93 -21.60 14.01 16.46
CA THR A 93 -21.79 13.44 17.80
C THR A 93 -22.06 14.54 18.82
N HIS A 94 -21.32 15.65 18.76
CA HIS A 94 -21.61 16.83 19.60
C HIS A 94 -23.02 17.38 19.31
N GLN A 95 -23.41 17.55 18.04
CA GLN A 95 -24.77 18.01 17.64
C GLN A 95 -25.89 17.14 18.25
N ARG A 96 -25.70 15.81 18.32
CA ARG A 96 -26.71 14.92 18.91
C ARG A 96 -26.78 15.05 20.43
N VAL A 97 -25.63 15.18 21.08
CA VAL A 97 -25.56 15.40 22.53
C VAL A 97 -26.22 16.74 22.90
N THR A 98 -26.01 17.78 22.09
CA THR A 98 -26.64 19.10 22.31
C THR A 98 -28.14 19.09 22.07
N ASN A 99 -28.62 18.37 21.04
CA ASN A 99 -30.02 18.43 20.62
C ASN A 99 -30.94 17.46 21.39
N TYR A 100 -30.42 16.35 21.93
CA TYR A 100 -31.28 15.27 22.46
C TYR A 100 -30.95 14.75 23.86
N SER A 101 -29.93 15.25 24.56
CA SER A 101 -29.55 14.76 25.91
C SER A 101 -29.46 13.23 26.01
N LEU A 102 -28.95 12.56 24.96
CA LEU A 102 -28.77 11.11 24.93
C LEU A 102 -27.34 10.72 25.33
N SER A 103 -27.23 9.64 26.12
CA SER A 103 -26.00 9.20 26.80
C SER A 103 -25.22 8.10 26.08
N SER A 104 -25.39 7.90 24.76
CA SER A 104 -24.66 6.84 24.01
C SER A 104 -23.84 7.39 22.83
N PRO A 105 -22.52 7.12 22.72
CA PRO A 105 -21.63 7.82 21.77
C PRO A 105 -21.46 7.14 20.40
N GLN A 106 -22.10 6.01 20.12
CA GLN A 106 -21.82 5.25 18.89
C GLN A 106 -22.90 5.40 17.83
N ALA A 107 -22.56 6.10 16.76
CA ALA A 107 -23.36 6.28 15.57
C ALA A 107 -23.20 5.08 14.62
N SER A 108 -24.25 4.29 14.40
CA SER A 108 -24.30 3.40 13.23
C SER A 108 -24.48 4.23 11.95
N CYS A 109 -24.13 3.68 10.78
CA CYS A 109 -24.30 4.38 9.50
C CYS A 109 -25.78 4.76 9.22
N GLU A 110 -26.73 3.97 9.73
CA GLU A 110 -28.17 4.26 9.65
C GLU A 110 -28.58 5.48 10.51
N SER A 111 -27.94 5.68 11.67
CA SER A 111 -28.19 6.86 12.53
C SER A 111 -27.76 8.20 11.91
N LEU A 112 -26.80 8.18 10.96
CA LEU A 112 -26.29 9.35 10.26
C LEU A 112 -27.18 9.77 9.08
N MET A 113 -27.94 8.83 8.51
CA MET A 113 -28.91 9.13 7.45
C MET A 113 -30.26 9.59 8.01
N SER A 114 -30.64 9.14 9.22
CA SER A 114 -31.88 9.58 9.89
C SER A 114 -31.76 10.94 10.56
N ASN A 115 -30.54 11.33 10.99
CA ASN A 115 -30.24 12.64 11.58
C ASN A 115 -28.93 13.19 10.96
N PRO A 116 -29.03 13.88 9.81
CA PRO A 116 -27.86 14.43 9.11
C PRO A 116 -27.14 15.53 9.90
N PRO A 117 -25.82 15.72 9.71
CA PRO A 117 -25.11 16.86 10.28
C PRO A 117 -25.65 18.19 9.73
N ASP A 118 -25.83 19.17 10.61
CA ASP A 118 -26.39 20.48 10.27
C ASP A 118 -25.43 21.29 9.40
N ILE A 119 -25.98 22.15 8.53
CA ILE A 119 -25.18 22.98 7.61
C ILE A 119 -24.16 23.87 8.35
N ILE A 120 -24.47 24.28 9.58
CA ILE A 120 -23.60 25.10 10.43
C ILE A 120 -22.25 24.42 10.71
N ILE A 121 -22.20 23.08 10.74
CA ILE A 121 -20.95 22.32 10.88
C ILE A 121 -20.07 22.54 9.64
N PHE A 122 -20.65 22.43 8.44
CA PHE A 122 -19.93 22.60 7.18
C PHE A 122 -19.53 24.06 6.94
N GLU A 123 -20.37 25.01 7.34
CA GLU A 123 -20.02 26.44 7.35
C GLU A 123 -18.85 26.74 8.27
N SER A 124 -18.85 26.14 9.47
CA SER A 124 -17.76 26.30 10.43
C SER A 124 -16.45 25.71 9.90
N ILE A 125 -16.51 24.53 9.27
CA ILE A 125 -15.35 23.89 8.62
C ILE A 125 -14.82 24.77 7.48
N ALA A 126 -15.67 25.21 6.54
CA ALA A 126 -15.27 26.02 5.40
C ALA A 126 -14.60 27.35 5.83
N GLN A 127 -15.06 27.94 6.93
CA GLN A 127 -14.50 29.19 7.46
C GLN A 127 -13.23 28.98 8.31
N CYS A 128 -13.04 27.79 8.89
CA CYS A 128 -11.81 27.44 9.61
C CYS A 128 -10.66 27.04 8.67
N PHE A 129 -10.97 26.49 7.50
CA PHE A 129 -9.99 25.95 6.55
C PHE A 129 -10.21 26.58 5.16
N LEU A 130 -9.79 27.84 5.02
CA LEU A 130 -9.96 28.62 3.78
C LEU A 130 -9.20 28.01 2.59
N GLU A 131 -8.16 27.21 2.87
CA GLU A 131 -7.40 26.45 1.89
C GLU A 131 -8.23 25.43 1.10
N ILE A 132 -9.37 24.96 1.63
CA ILE A 132 -10.21 23.95 0.97
C ILE A 132 -10.87 24.50 -0.30
N ARG A 133 -11.06 25.82 -0.40
CA ARG A 133 -11.73 26.51 -1.53
C ARG A 133 -13.06 25.86 -1.94
N SER A 134 -13.80 25.29 -0.98
CA SER A 134 -15.13 24.71 -1.21
C SER A 134 -16.19 25.41 -0.39
N SER A 135 -17.39 25.53 -0.95
CA SER A 135 -18.54 26.05 -0.21
C SER A 135 -19.03 25.03 0.84
N ALA A 136 -19.78 25.50 1.85
CA ALA A 136 -20.38 24.63 2.86
C ALA A 136 -21.31 23.57 2.23
N ALA A 137 -22.05 23.95 1.18
CA ALA A 137 -22.91 23.05 0.42
C ALA A 137 -22.11 21.96 -0.32
N GLU A 138 -20.99 22.32 -0.95
CA GLU A 138 -20.08 21.36 -1.60
C GLU A 138 -19.48 20.36 -0.59
N LEU A 139 -19.07 20.85 0.59
CA LEU A 139 -18.55 19.98 1.66
C LEU A 139 -19.63 19.02 2.18
N GLN A 140 -20.85 19.51 2.36
CA GLN A 140 -21.98 18.71 2.78
C GLN A 140 -22.31 17.63 1.74
N GLU A 141 -22.36 18.00 0.46
CA GLU A 141 -22.58 17.06 -0.64
C GLU A 141 -21.46 16.01 -0.70
N LYS A 142 -20.20 16.43 -0.57
CA LYS A 142 -19.02 15.54 -0.51
C LYS A 142 -19.13 14.53 0.63
N TYR A 143 -19.54 14.98 1.82
CA TYR A 143 -19.75 14.10 2.96
C TYR A 143 -20.90 13.10 2.74
N PHE A 144 -22.06 13.56 2.25
CA PHE A 144 -23.17 12.65 1.97
C PHE A 144 -22.85 11.66 0.87
N ASN A 145 -22.14 12.08 -0.17
CA ASN A 145 -21.64 11.19 -1.20
C ASN A 145 -20.69 10.13 -0.60
N PHE A 146 -19.83 10.51 0.36
CA PHE A 146 -18.99 9.55 1.07
C PHE A 146 -19.81 8.54 1.88
N VAL A 147 -20.75 9.01 2.70
CA VAL A 147 -21.60 8.15 3.55
C VAL A 147 -22.47 7.22 2.70
N LYS A 148 -23.08 7.74 1.64
CA LYS A 148 -23.91 6.98 0.69
C LYS A 148 -23.09 5.91 -0.05
N ASN A 149 -21.82 6.19 -0.34
CA ASN A 149 -20.93 5.25 -1.01
C ASN A 149 -20.25 4.25 -0.06
N LYS A 150 -20.48 4.36 1.26
CA LYS A 150 -20.00 3.39 2.24
C LYS A 150 -20.64 2.04 1.93
N THR A 151 -19.81 1.02 1.76
CA THR A 151 -20.26 -0.34 1.48
C THR A 151 -20.63 -0.99 2.81
N PRO A 152 -21.89 -1.42 3.02
CA PRO A 152 -22.29 -2.14 4.23
C PRO A 152 -21.48 -3.41 4.42
N ASN A 153 -21.29 -3.83 5.67
CA ASN A 153 -20.68 -5.10 6.00
C ASN A 153 -21.65 -6.24 5.63
N ILE A 154 -21.17 -7.24 4.88
CA ILE A 154 -21.99 -8.37 4.43
C ILE A 154 -22.31 -9.32 5.58
N ASP A 155 -21.46 -9.38 6.60
CA ASP A 155 -21.66 -10.22 7.79
C ASP A 155 -22.70 -9.64 8.76
N GLU A 156 -23.13 -8.38 8.54
CA GLU A 156 -24.19 -7.72 9.30
C GLU A 156 -25.54 -7.89 8.61
N ASN A 157 -26.64 -7.65 9.34
CA ASN A 157 -27.98 -7.75 8.76
C ASN A 157 -28.20 -6.65 7.72
N MET A 158 -28.07 -6.99 6.44
CA MET A 158 -28.17 -6.06 5.33
C MET A 158 -29.63 -5.73 5.00
N ASN A 159 -29.96 -4.44 4.92
CA ASN A 159 -31.28 -3.96 4.49
C ASN A 159 -31.51 -4.02 2.96
N ARG A 160 -30.44 -4.20 2.16
CA ARG A 160 -30.50 -4.34 0.70
C ARG A 160 -29.40 -5.24 0.16
N THR A 161 -29.59 -5.79 -1.04
CA THR A 161 -28.51 -6.47 -1.77
C THR A 161 -27.58 -5.46 -2.44
N LEU A 162 -26.29 -5.81 -2.58
CA LEU A 162 -25.32 -5.01 -3.33
C LEU A 162 -25.02 -5.65 -4.70
N SER A 163 -24.55 -4.83 -5.64
CA SER A 163 -23.85 -5.33 -6.83
C SER A 163 -22.47 -5.88 -6.45
N GLY A 164 -21.92 -6.78 -7.28
CA GLY A 164 -20.59 -7.33 -7.02
C GLY A 164 -19.47 -6.27 -7.06
N ASP A 165 -19.66 -5.15 -7.78
CA ASP A 165 -18.68 -4.05 -7.79
C ASP A 165 -18.78 -3.15 -6.58
N GLU A 166 -19.98 -2.92 -6.04
CA GLU A 166 -20.17 -2.24 -4.76
C GLU A 166 -19.53 -3.06 -3.62
N ALA A 167 -19.86 -4.35 -3.52
CA ALA A 167 -19.33 -5.24 -2.48
C ALA A 167 -17.79 -5.31 -2.47
N LEU A 168 -17.17 -5.33 -3.66
CA LEU A 168 -15.72 -5.40 -3.80
C LEU A 168 -15.02 -4.03 -3.80
N ARG A 169 -15.76 -2.92 -3.78
CA ARG A 169 -15.18 -1.56 -3.88
C ARG A 169 -14.12 -1.28 -2.82
N PRO A 170 -14.32 -1.58 -1.52
CA PRO A 170 -13.29 -1.34 -0.50
C PRO A 170 -12.04 -2.18 -0.77
N TYR A 171 -12.22 -3.45 -1.13
CA TYR A 171 -11.11 -4.34 -1.42
C TYR A 171 -10.30 -3.87 -2.63
N LYS A 172 -10.97 -3.41 -3.69
CA LYS A 172 -10.32 -2.87 -4.89
C LYS A 172 -9.62 -1.53 -4.62
N LYS A 173 -10.18 -0.69 -3.74
CA LYS A 173 -9.63 0.63 -3.39
C LYS A 173 -8.41 0.53 -2.49
N TYR A 174 -8.43 -0.35 -1.49
CA TYR A 174 -7.40 -0.37 -0.44
C TYR A 174 -6.33 -1.45 -0.63
N LEU A 175 -6.55 -2.46 -1.47
CA LEU A 175 -5.55 -3.51 -1.72
C LEU A 175 -4.40 -2.95 -2.54
N CYS A 176 -3.20 -2.94 -1.97
CA CYS A 176 -1.98 -2.72 -2.74
C CYS A 176 -1.60 -4.00 -3.49
N ARG A 177 -1.52 -3.95 -4.83
CA ARG A 177 -1.13 -5.11 -5.66
C ARG A 177 0.38 -5.42 -5.60
N LYS A 178 1.21 -4.48 -5.15
CA LYS A 178 2.66 -4.69 -5.01
C LYS A 178 3.02 -5.55 -3.79
N CYS A 179 2.45 -5.22 -2.63
CA CYS A 179 2.76 -5.89 -1.37
C CYS A 179 1.61 -6.75 -0.80
N PHE A 180 0.45 -6.77 -1.45
CA PHE A 180 -0.75 -7.52 -1.04
C PHE A 180 -1.34 -7.12 0.32
N MET A 181 -1.02 -5.92 0.80
CA MET A 181 -1.54 -5.35 2.04
C MET A 181 -2.66 -4.34 1.77
N TYR A 182 -3.65 -4.30 2.66
CA TYR A 182 -4.67 -3.25 2.66
C TYR A 182 -4.15 -1.99 3.37
N GLY A 183 -4.32 -0.82 2.76
CA GLY A 183 -3.88 0.45 3.35
C GLY A 183 -2.36 0.56 3.46
N CYS A 184 -1.62 0.03 2.47
CA CYS A 184 -0.17 0.10 2.42
C CYS A 184 0.33 1.56 2.49
N LEU A 185 1.17 1.87 3.48
CA LEU A 185 1.77 3.19 3.64
C LEU A 185 2.91 3.45 2.65
N PHE A 186 3.53 2.39 2.12
CA PHE A 186 4.70 2.49 1.26
C PHE A 186 4.35 2.77 -0.21
N HIS A 187 3.18 2.31 -0.68
CA HIS A 187 2.71 2.47 -2.07
C HIS A 187 1.50 3.41 -2.18
N ALA A 188 1.23 4.22 -1.15
CA ALA A 188 0.02 5.03 -1.02
C ALA A 188 -0.19 6.07 -2.15
N HIS A 189 0.87 6.52 -2.82
CA HIS A 189 0.78 7.51 -3.90
C HIS A 189 0.53 6.91 -5.31
N GLU A 190 0.50 5.58 -5.44
CA GLU A 190 0.22 4.88 -6.71
C GLU A 190 -1.29 4.62 -6.92
N GLU A 191 -2.15 5.39 -6.22
CA GLU A 191 -3.59 5.23 -5.99
C GLU A 191 -4.52 5.11 -7.22
N ASN A 192 -3.99 5.06 -8.45
CA ASN A 192 -4.81 4.95 -9.67
C ASN A 192 -4.37 3.85 -10.63
N ILE A 193 -3.71 2.81 -10.15
CA ILE A 193 -3.79 1.52 -10.85
C ILE A 193 -5.15 0.94 -10.51
N SER A 194 -6.20 1.56 -11.07
CA SER A 194 -7.50 0.92 -11.19
C SER A 194 -7.19 -0.48 -11.68
N LEU A 195 -7.51 -1.49 -10.86
CA LEU A 195 -7.60 -2.84 -11.36
C LEU A 195 -8.60 -2.68 -12.51
N LYS A 196 -8.10 -2.56 -13.76
CA LYS A 196 -8.84 -3.15 -14.86
C LYS A 196 -9.16 -4.50 -14.29
N SER A 197 -10.45 -4.73 -14.10
CA SER A 197 -10.98 -6.06 -13.91
C SER A 197 -10.20 -6.86 -14.91
N CYS A 198 -9.17 -7.56 -14.44
CA CYS A 198 -8.68 -8.71 -15.12
C CYS A 198 -9.92 -9.56 -14.96
N GLU A 199 -10.85 -9.41 -15.91
CA GLU A 199 -11.56 -10.50 -16.54
C GLU A 199 -10.45 -11.52 -16.68
N ARG A 200 -10.26 -12.31 -15.61
CA ARG A 200 -9.17 -13.26 -15.55
C ARG A 200 -9.45 -14.08 -16.77
N LYS A 201 -8.55 -14.02 -17.76
CA LYS A 201 -8.63 -14.94 -18.89
C LYS A 201 -8.67 -16.30 -18.21
N GLU A 202 -9.82 -16.96 -18.31
CA GLU A 202 -10.07 -18.26 -17.71
C GLU A 202 -8.82 -19.11 -17.96
N PRO A 203 -8.21 -19.73 -16.93
CA PRO A 203 -7.27 -20.79 -17.22
C PRO A 203 -8.02 -21.76 -18.14
N HIS A 204 -7.42 -22.07 -19.31
CA HIS A 204 -8.03 -22.80 -20.43
C HIS A 204 -8.69 -24.17 -20.06
N ASN A 205 -8.65 -24.56 -18.78
CA ASN A 205 -9.15 -25.80 -18.21
C ASN A 205 -10.39 -25.67 -17.29
N SER A 206 -10.91 -24.48 -16.98
CA SER A 206 -12.12 -24.35 -16.13
C SER A 206 -13.46 -24.51 -16.89
N LEU A 207 -13.42 -24.63 -18.22
CA LEU A 207 -14.59 -24.88 -19.07
C LEU A 207 -15.04 -26.35 -19.13
N GLN A 208 -14.59 -27.22 -18.21
CA GLN A 208 -15.18 -28.55 -18.09
C GLN A 208 -16.27 -28.51 -17.01
N PRO A 209 -17.56 -28.39 -17.36
CA PRO A 209 -18.63 -28.61 -16.39
C PRO A 209 -18.38 -29.98 -15.76
N THR A 210 -18.35 -30.02 -14.43
CA THR A 210 -18.18 -31.27 -13.67
C THR A 210 -19.19 -32.30 -14.21
N ARG A 211 -18.69 -33.28 -14.98
CA ARG A 211 -19.55 -34.21 -15.74
C ARG A 211 -20.42 -35.08 -14.83
N LYS A 212 -20.11 -35.17 -13.53
CA LYS A 212 -20.84 -35.97 -12.54
C LYS A 212 -21.64 -35.07 -11.58
N PRO A 213 -22.87 -35.45 -11.22
CA PRO A 213 -23.66 -34.72 -10.22
C PRO A 213 -22.92 -34.72 -8.87
N CYS A 214 -22.97 -33.61 -8.14
CA CYS A 214 -22.20 -33.44 -6.89
C CYS A 214 -22.79 -34.21 -5.70
N PHE A 215 -24.12 -34.28 -5.60
CA PHE A 215 -24.86 -34.98 -4.54
C PHE A 215 -26.33 -35.17 -4.95
N ASN A 216 -27.16 -35.80 -4.11
CA ASN A 216 -28.59 -36.05 -4.39
C ASN A 216 -29.36 -34.77 -4.78
N SER A 217 -29.11 -33.64 -4.10
CA SER A 217 -29.72 -32.33 -4.40
C SER A 217 -28.98 -31.53 -5.48
N CYS A 218 -28.35 -32.20 -6.45
CA CYS A 218 -27.73 -31.55 -7.60
C CYS A 218 -28.80 -31.10 -8.60
N TYR A 219 -28.63 -29.91 -9.19
CA TYR A 219 -29.54 -29.41 -10.24
C TYR A 219 -29.68 -30.37 -11.44
N LYS A 220 -28.67 -31.21 -11.69
CA LYS A 220 -28.68 -32.22 -12.76
C LYS A 220 -29.55 -33.45 -12.46
N ASN A 221 -29.93 -33.65 -11.20
CA ASN A 221 -30.75 -34.80 -10.77
C ASN A 221 -32.24 -34.47 -10.74
N ALA A 222 -32.65 -33.26 -11.12
CA ALA A 222 -34.05 -32.85 -11.12
C ALA A 222 -34.80 -33.48 -12.30
N THR A 223 -35.82 -34.30 -12.01
CA THR A 223 -36.82 -34.79 -12.97
C THR A 223 -38.10 -33.93 -12.88
N PRO A 224 -38.90 -33.83 -13.96
CA PRO A 224 -40.15 -33.05 -13.97
C PRO A 224 -41.15 -33.44 -12.86
N GLU A 225 -41.09 -34.67 -12.36
CA GLU A 225 -41.97 -35.21 -11.32
C GLU A 225 -41.66 -34.67 -9.91
N ASN A 226 -40.48 -34.09 -9.69
CA ASN A 226 -40.05 -33.51 -8.40
C ASN A 226 -40.23 -31.98 -8.32
N GLU A 227 -40.85 -31.35 -9.33
CA GLU A 227 -41.08 -29.90 -9.39
C GLU A 227 -42.30 -29.45 -8.57
N THR A 228 -43.24 -30.36 -8.27
CA THR A 228 -44.52 -30.05 -7.61
C THR A 228 -44.53 -30.28 -6.09
N ALA A 229 -43.44 -30.78 -5.49
CA ALA A 229 -43.43 -31.20 -4.07
C ALA A 229 -42.55 -30.35 -3.13
N THR A 230 -41.93 -29.26 -3.58
CA THR A 230 -41.29 -28.30 -2.68
C THR A 230 -41.92 -26.93 -2.86
N GLY A 231 -42.98 -26.67 -2.09
CA GLY A 231 -43.43 -25.31 -1.82
C GLY A 231 -42.22 -24.46 -1.42
N SER A 232 -42.13 -23.29 -2.03
CA SER A 232 -41.09 -22.29 -1.81
C SER A 232 -40.99 -21.94 -0.32
N ASN A 233 -39.97 -22.48 0.36
CA ASN A 233 -39.43 -21.79 1.54
C ASN A 233 -38.72 -20.54 1.01
N ASP A 234 -39.48 -19.48 0.82
CA ASP A 234 -39.05 -18.16 0.33
C ASP A 234 -38.13 -17.42 1.32
N ASP A 235 -37.87 -18.04 2.48
CA ASP A 235 -37.25 -17.42 3.66
C ASP A 235 -35.77 -17.79 3.88
N THR A 236 -35.12 -18.51 2.96
CA THR A 236 -33.76 -19.03 3.18
C THR A 236 -32.64 -18.15 2.64
N TRP A 237 -32.91 -17.17 1.78
CA TRP A 237 -31.88 -16.35 1.13
C TRP A 237 -31.84 -14.95 1.74
N SER A 238 -30.79 -14.66 2.49
CA SER A 238 -30.55 -13.32 3.01
C SER A 238 -30.05 -12.36 1.93
N ASN A 239 -30.15 -11.05 2.17
CA ASN A 239 -29.54 -10.03 1.32
C ASN A 239 -28.01 -10.23 1.19
N SER A 240 -27.38 -10.76 2.24
CA SER A 240 -25.96 -11.13 2.27
C SER A 240 -25.67 -12.31 1.35
N ASP A 241 -26.50 -13.37 1.38
CA ASP A 241 -26.37 -14.54 0.51
C ASP A 241 -26.45 -14.14 -0.97
N ILE A 242 -27.42 -13.29 -1.33
CA ILE A 242 -27.60 -12.81 -2.71
C ILE A 242 -26.42 -11.94 -3.14
N THR A 243 -25.91 -11.10 -2.25
CA THR A 243 -24.75 -10.25 -2.52
C THR A 243 -23.49 -11.09 -2.76
N LEU A 244 -23.25 -12.11 -1.91
CA LEU A 244 -22.13 -13.02 -2.05
C LEU A 244 -22.24 -13.86 -3.32
N LEU A 245 -23.44 -14.34 -3.67
CA LEU A 245 -23.70 -15.03 -4.92
C LEU A 245 -23.32 -14.18 -6.14
N LYS A 246 -23.74 -12.90 -6.19
CA LYS A 246 -23.39 -11.96 -7.27
C LYS A 246 -21.87 -11.76 -7.41
N VAL A 247 -21.13 -11.76 -6.30
CA VAL A 247 -19.66 -11.67 -6.30
C VAL A 247 -19.04 -12.96 -6.83
N LEU A 248 -19.45 -14.11 -6.31
CA LEU A 248 -18.88 -15.42 -6.65
C LEU A 248 -19.17 -15.83 -8.10
N MET A 249 -20.31 -15.45 -8.67
CA MET A 249 -20.64 -15.71 -10.07
C MET A 249 -19.66 -15.06 -11.06
N LYS A 250 -18.99 -13.97 -10.67
CA LYS A 250 -17.94 -13.34 -11.49
C LYS A 250 -16.65 -14.17 -11.51
N VAL A 251 -16.43 -15.03 -10.51
CA VAL A 251 -15.20 -15.83 -10.33
C VAL A 251 -15.42 -17.27 -10.79
N TYR A 252 -16.62 -17.82 -10.55
CA TYR A 252 -17.00 -19.20 -10.86
C TYR A 252 -18.26 -19.20 -11.73
N PRO A 253 -18.18 -18.71 -12.98
CA PRO A 253 -19.33 -18.70 -13.87
C PRO A 253 -19.80 -20.13 -14.14
N ASN A 254 -21.10 -20.40 -13.97
CA ASN A 254 -21.75 -21.69 -14.25
C ASN A 254 -21.25 -22.90 -13.42
N ASP A 255 -20.42 -22.72 -12.39
CA ASP A 255 -20.00 -23.80 -11.48
C ASP A 255 -20.89 -23.82 -10.22
N TYR A 256 -22.16 -24.21 -10.41
CA TYR A 256 -23.16 -24.22 -9.34
C TYR A 256 -22.75 -25.07 -8.13
N CYS A 257 -21.96 -26.12 -8.35
CA CYS A 257 -21.47 -27.00 -7.29
C CYS A 257 -20.48 -26.28 -6.38
N LYS A 258 -19.52 -25.53 -6.94
CA LYS A 258 -18.59 -24.72 -6.14
C LYS A 258 -19.31 -23.56 -5.45
N LEU A 259 -20.22 -22.90 -6.16
CA LEU A 259 -21.03 -21.82 -5.59
C LEU A 259 -21.84 -22.31 -4.38
N ALA A 260 -22.47 -23.48 -4.49
CA ALA A 260 -23.22 -24.12 -3.41
C ALA A 260 -22.35 -24.40 -2.18
N HIS A 261 -21.14 -24.94 -2.38
CA HIS A 261 -20.20 -25.18 -1.29
C HIS A 261 -19.78 -23.88 -0.58
N LEU A 262 -19.50 -22.80 -1.33
CA LEU A 262 -19.06 -21.52 -0.77
C LEU A 262 -20.20 -20.75 -0.07
N LEU A 263 -21.45 -20.94 -0.50
CA LEU A 263 -22.64 -20.28 0.07
C LEU A 263 -23.31 -21.12 1.17
N TYR A 264 -22.79 -22.32 1.45
CA TYR A 264 -23.44 -23.29 2.35
C TYR A 264 -24.90 -23.57 1.95
N LYS A 265 -25.20 -23.59 0.64
CA LYS A 265 -26.50 -23.95 0.06
C LYS A 265 -26.38 -25.24 -0.75
N THR A 266 -27.50 -25.82 -1.16
CA THR A 266 -27.51 -26.93 -2.11
C THR A 266 -27.33 -26.45 -3.55
N CYS A 267 -26.82 -27.34 -4.40
CA CYS A 267 -26.58 -27.04 -5.82
C CYS A 267 -27.88 -26.73 -6.58
N LYS A 268 -29.00 -27.36 -6.21
CA LYS A 268 -30.34 -27.04 -6.73
C LYS A 268 -30.77 -25.62 -6.33
N GLU A 269 -30.67 -25.24 -5.05
CA GLU A 269 -31.05 -23.91 -4.57
C GLU A 269 -30.27 -22.79 -5.27
N VAL A 270 -28.95 -22.95 -5.46
CA VAL A 270 -28.12 -21.97 -6.17
C VAL A 270 -28.55 -21.84 -7.64
N HIS A 271 -28.77 -22.96 -8.32
CA HIS A 271 -29.19 -22.96 -9.72
C HIS A 271 -30.56 -22.29 -9.90
N ASP A 272 -31.53 -22.63 -9.05
CA ASP A 272 -32.89 -22.06 -9.11
C ASP A 272 -32.87 -20.57 -8.77
N GLN A 273 -32.04 -20.15 -7.80
CA GLN A 273 -31.87 -18.74 -7.47
C GLN A 273 -31.24 -17.95 -8.62
N ILE A 274 -30.21 -18.48 -9.29
CA ILE A 274 -29.60 -17.82 -10.47
C ILE A 274 -30.62 -17.68 -11.60
N LYS A 275 -31.46 -18.70 -11.84
CA LYS A 275 -32.55 -18.63 -12.82
C LYS A 275 -33.57 -17.54 -12.48
N ARG A 276 -33.97 -17.42 -11.20
CA ARG A 276 -34.90 -16.38 -10.74
C ARG A 276 -34.36 -14.96 -10.93
N MET A 277 -33.05 -14.79 -10.77
CA MET A 277 -32.40 -13.48 -10.91
C MET A 277 -32.18 -13.04 -12.37
N ASP A 278 -32.41 -13.92 -13.35
CA ASP A 278 -32.20 -13.69 -14.79
C ASP A 278 -30.80 -13.13 -15.15
N ILE A 279 -29.77 -13.57 -14.42
CA ILE A 279 -28.39 -13.13 -14.66
C ILE A 279 -27.72 -14.08 -15.63
N GLN A 280 -27.58 -13.66 -16.89
CA GLN A 280 -26.76 -14.36 -17.88
C GLN A 280 -25.26 -14.07 -17.64
N PRO A 281 -24.41 -15.08 -17.42
CA PRO A 281 -22.97 -14.87 -17.28
C PRO A 281 -22.35 -14.49 -18.64
N LYS A 282 -21.82 -13.27 -18.74
CA LYS A 282 -21.05 -12.83 -19.91
C LYS A 282 -19.70 -13.55 -19.95
N LEU A 283 -19.49 -14.42 -20.95
CA LEU A 283 -18.17 -14.98 -21.27
C LEU A 283 -17.54 -14.18 -22.42
N GLU A 284 -16.47 -13.43 -22.14
CA GLU A 284 -15.58 -12.90 -23.20
C GLU A 284 -14.33 -13.77 -23.32
N LEU A 285 -14.28 -14.59 -24.39
CA LEU A 285 -13.12 -15.41 -24.74
C LEU A 285 -12.18 -14.63 -25.68
N LYS A 286 -11.05 -14.12 -25.18
CA LYS A 286 -9.98 -13.53 -26.01
C LYS A 286 -8.85 -14.55 -26.23
N THR A 287 -8.61 -14.94 -27.48
CA THR A 287 -7.60 -15.93 -27.92
C THR A 287 -6.18 -15.35 -27.89
N ILE A 288 -5.21 -16.09 -27.33
CA ILE A 288 -3.79 -15.68 -27.26
C ILE A 288 -3.00 -16.39 -28.37
N LYS A 289 -2.34 -15.63 -29.25
CA LYS A 289 -1.36 -16.15 -30.22
C LYS A 289 0.06 -16.10 -29.65
N LYS A 290 0.77 -17.24 -29.60
CA LYS A 290 2.20 -17.29 -29.23
C LYS A 290 3.08 -16.78 -30.39
N ARG A 291 4.01 -15.84 -30.15
CA ARG A 291 5.06 -15.46 -31.12
C ARG A 291 6.40 -15.06 -30.48
N LYS A 292 7.44 -15.15 -31.30
CA LYS A 292 8.88 -14.99 -31.02
C LYS A 292 9.33 -13.52 -30.96
N THR A 293 10.32 -13.22 -30.12
CA THR A 293 10.87 -11.90 -29.79
C THR A 293 12.05 -11.48 -30.69
N GLN A 294 12.14 -10.19 -31.03
CA GLN A 294 13.35 -9.53 -31.53
C GLN A 294 13.76 -8.42 -30.55
N LYS A 295 15.08 -8.27 -30.32
CA LYS A 295 15.69 -7.45 -29.26
C LYS A 295 16.21 -6.11 -29.80
N LYS A 296 15.93 -5.04 -29.07
CA LYS A 296 16.83 -3.89 -28.87
C LYS A 296 16.62 -3.40 -27.43
N PHE A 297 17.68 -3.35 -26.65
CA PHE A 297 17.63 -2.95 -25.23
C PHE A 297 17.75 -1.43 -25.14
N MET A 298 16.91 -0.81 -24.33
CA MET A 298 17.08 0.57 -23.88
C MET A 298 17.23 0.50 -22.36
N SER A 299 18.29 1.09 -21.83
CA SER A 299 18.43 1.33 -20.40
C SER A 299 17.28 2.23 -19.94
N GLU A 300 16.76 1.99 -18.74
CA GLU A 300 15.95 3.00 -18.07
C GLU A 300 16.84 4.22 -17.83
N PRO A 301 16.42 5.44 -18.22
CA PRO A 301 17.11 6.65 -17.84
C PRO A 301 17.10 6.71 -16.32
N ASP A 302 18.27 7.00 -15.77
CA ASP A 302 18.54 6.96 -14.34
C ASP A 302 17.46 7.72 -13.55
N GLY A 303 16.93 7.08 -12.51
CA GLY A 303 16.21 7.77 -11.44
C GLY A 303 14.70 8.04 -11.62
N LYS A 304 14.05 7.71 -12.75
CA LYS A 304 12.58 7.84 -12.84
C LYS A 304 11.83 6.54 -12.51
N VAL A 305 11.00 6.59 -11.47
CA VAL A 305 10.12 5.48 -11.07
C VAL A 305 9.02 5.31 -12.12
N CYS A 306 9.06 4.21 -12.87
CA CYS A 306 8.04 3.92 -13.87
C CYS A 306 6.71 3.53 -13.19
N LYS A 307 5.73 4.45 -13.21
CA LYS A 307 4.37 4.16 -12.75
C LYS A 307 3.70 3.13 -13.66
N PRO A 308 3.00 2.12 -13.12
CA PRO A 308 2.38 1.09 -13.96
C PRO A 308 1.32 1.65 -14.89
N CYS A 309 1.39 1.33 -16.19
CA CYS A 309 0.43 1.86 -17.17
C CYS A 309 -0.96 1.22 -17.03
N SER A 310 -2.00 2.02 -17.29
CA SER A 310 -3.42 1.63 -17.19
C SER A 310 -4.28 1.91 -18.43
N HIS A 311 -3.67 2.33 -19.54
CA HIS A 311 -4.37 2.70 -20.78
C HIS A 311 -5.00 1.50 -21.54
N GLU A 312 -5.90 1.77 -22.48
CA GLU A 312 -6.65 0.76 -23.25
C GLU A 312 -5.92 0.21 -24.48
N PHE A 313 -5.07 1.01 -25.11
CA PHE A 313 -4.39 0.62 -26.35
C PHE A 313 -3.01 -0.01 -26.12
N SER A 314 -2.39 -0.54 -27.18
CA SER A 314 -1.07 -1.16 -27.11
C SER A 314 0.03 -0.19 -26.68
N CYS A 315 0.87 -0.57 -25.71
CA CYS A 315 1.98 0.24 -25.19
C CYS A 315 3.04 0.67 -26.22
N LEU A 316 3.08 0.04 -27.39
CA LEU A 316 4.07 0.34 -28.44
C LEU A 316 3.68 1.52 -29.33
N LYS A 317 2.38 1.81 -29.40
CA LYS A 317 1.80 2.79 -30.33
C LYS A 317 1.01 3.87 -29.61
N ASN A 318 1.08 3.88 -28.28
CA ASN A 318 0.31 4.81 -27.47
C ASN A 318 1.27 5.84 -26.89
N ASP A 319 1.10 7.09 -27.32
CA ASP A 319 1.84 8.24 -26.79
C ASP A 319 1.48 8.52 -25.31
N GLN A 320 0.42 7.91 -24.79
CA GLN A 320 0.04 7.93 -23.37
C GLN A 320 0.71 6.82 -22.54
N CYS A 321 1.70 6.11 -23.09
CA CYS A 321 2.44 5.06 -22.40
C CYS A 321 3.87 5.48 -22.07
N ASP A 322 4.06 6.03 -20.86
CA ASP A 322 5.38 6.46 -20.36
C ASP A 322 6.30 5.30 -19.98
N CYS A 323 5.79 4.05 -19.97
CA CYS A 323 6.61 2.91 -19.59
C CYS A 323 7.69 2.63 -20.64
N ILE A 324 8.94 2.58 -20.21
CA ILE A 324 10.06 2.09 -21.04
C ILE A 324 10.02 0.57 -21.07
N ASN A 325 9.97 -0.04 -19.88
CA ASN A 325 9.72 -1.47 -19.68
C ASN A 325 8.43 -1.65 -18.87
N CYS A 326 7.50 -2.47 -19.36
CA CYS A 326 6.25 -2.69 -18.63
C CYS A 326 6.43 -3.76 -17.54
N GLY A 327 6.35 -3.34 -16.28
CA GLY A 327 6.33 -4.15 -15.05
C GLY A 327 5.22 -5.18 -14.96
N LYS A 328 5.40 -6.20 -14.10
CA LYS A 328 4.32 -7.13 -13.71
C LYS A 328 3.06 -6.43 -13.14
N PHE A 329 3.23 -5.21 -12.63
CA PHE A 329 2.14 -4.38 -12.10
C PHE A 329 1.42 -3.52 -13.16
N CYS A 330 1.94 -3.42 -14.38
CA CYS A 330 1.23 -2.74 -15.48
C CYS A 330 -0.07 -3.50 -15.81
N ASN A 331 -1.08 -2.79 -16.29
CA ASN A 331 -2.35 -3.38 -16.74
C ASN A 331 -2.38 -3.70 -18.24
N CYS A 332 -1.30 -3.43 -18.97
CA CYS A 332 -1.19 -3.83 -20.37
C CYS A 332 -1.22 -5.36 -20.53
N ASP A 333 -1.62 -5.84 -21.69
CA ASP A 333 -1.76 -7.28 -21.93
C ASP A 333 -0.47 -8.07 -21.68
N SER A 334 -0.62 -9.37 -21.40
CA SER A 334 0.48 -10.31 -21.18
C SER A 334 1.44 -10.42 -22.37
N ASP A 335 0.96 -10.13 -23.58
CA ASP A 335 1.74 -10.13 -24.82
C ASP A 335 2.36 -8.76 -25.15
N CYS A 336 2.27 -7.78 -24.23
CA CYS A 336 2.91 -6.48 -24.38
C CYS A 336 4.42 -6.65 -24.60
N LYS A 337 4.92 -6.15 -25.75
CA LYS A 337 6.35 -6.31 -26.11
C LYS A 337 7.30 -5.65 -25.11
N LYS A 338 6.87 -4.59 -24.43
CA LYS A 338 7.64 -3.91 -23.36
C LYS A 338 7.80 -4.75 -22.09
N ARG A 339 7.05 -5.86 -21.90
CA ARG A 339 7.19 -6.79 -20.75
C ARG A 339 8.35 -7.78 -20.88
N THR A 340 8.66 -8.19 -22.12
CA THR A 340 9.61 -9.30 -22.40
C THR A 340 11.07 -9.01 -22.05
N LEU A 341 11.37 -7.78 -21.64
CA LEU A 341 12.71 -7.33 -21.23
C LEU A 341 12.98 -7.54 -19.73
N MET A 342 12.00 -8.07 -18.99
CA MET A 342 12.02 -8.11 -17.52
C MET A 342 12.45 -9.44 -16.88
N SER A 343 12.77 -10.49 -17.63
CA SER A 343 13.32 -11.74 -17.05
C SER A 343 14.76 -12.00 -17.50
N CYS A 344 15.58 -12.56 -16.60
CA CYS A 344 16.88 -13.08 -16.99
C CYS A 344 16.72 -14.45 -17.68
N LYS A 345 17.67 -14.81 -18.54
CA LYS A 345 17.75 -16.15 -19.16
C LYS A 345 18.73 -17.09 -18.44
N CYS A 346 19.22 -16.67 -17.28
CA CYS A 346 20.18 -17.44 -16.50
C CYS A 346 19.52 -18.71 -15.96
N LYS A 347 20.25 -19.83 -15.99
CA LYS A 347 19.81 -21.08 -15.33
C LYS A 347 20.24 -21.10 -13.86
N THR A 348 21.46 -20.65 -13.57
CA THR A 348 22.08 -20.62 -12.24
C THR A 348 22.89 -19.34 -12.05
N SER A 349 23.17 -18.97 -10.80
CA SER A 349 24.15 -17.94 -10.39
C SER A 349 24.05 -16.60 -11.15
N CYS A 350 23.11 -15.76 -10.74
CA CYS A 350 22.89 -14.42 -11.27
C CYS A 350 23.87 -13.35 -10.73
N LYS A 351 25.10 -13.74 -10.41
CA LYS A 351 26.05 -12.92 -9.62
C LYS A 351 26.73 -11.80 -10.42
N THR A 352 26.93 -12.00 -11.71
CA THR A 352 27.72 -11.11 -12.57
C THR A 352 26.84 -10.33 -13.55
N ASN A 353 27.41 -9.32 -14.21
CA ASN A 353 26.75 -8.54 -15.26
C ASN A 353 26.40 -9.36 -16.53
N HIS A 354 26.72 -10.66 -16.57
CA HIS A 354 26.14 -11.57 -17.57
C HIS A 354 24.64 -11.81 -17.34
N CYS A 355 24.17 -11.68 -16.11
CA CYS A 355 22.75 -11.67 -15.82
C CYS A 355 22.14 -10.31 -16.19
N LEU A 356 21.11 -10.34 -17.03
CA LEU A 356 20.38 -9.14 -17.45
C LEU A 356 19.83 -8.35 -16.25
N CYS A 357 19.35 -9.02 -15.21
CA CYS A 357 18.88 -8.35 -14.00
C CYS A 357 20.02 -7.59 -13.32
N LYS A 358 21.18 -8.23 -13.14
CA LYS A 358 22.34 -7.60 -12.50
C LYS A 358 22.89 -6.43 -13.32
N TYR A 359 22.97 -6.60 -14.64
CA TYR A 359 23.37 -5.53 -15.57
C TYR A 359 22.44 -4.32 -15.49
N LEU A 360 21.14 -4.54 -15.35
CA LEU A 360 20.12 -3.50 -15.19
C LEU A 360 19.95 -3.03 -13.74
N LYS A 361 20.93 -3.27 -12.85
CA LYS A 361 20.88 -2.86 -11.43
C LYS A 361 19.58 -3.25 -10.71
N ARG A 362 19.04 -4.44 -11.01
CA ARG A 362 17.79 -4.97 -10.41
C ARG A 362 17.96 -6.39 -9.89
N GLU A 363 17.19 -6.74 -8.87
CA GLU A 363 17.11 -8.14 -8.43
C GLU A 363 16.29 -8.99 -9.41
N CYS A 364 16.51 -10.30 -9.37
CA CYS A 364 15.74 -11.26 -10.13
C CYS A 364 14.32 -11.36 -9.55
N ASP A 365 13.34 -11.01 -10.40
CA ASP A 365 11.93 -11.07 -10.05
C ASP A 365 11.47 -12.54 -9.93
N PRO A 366 10.90 -12.96 -8.79
CA PRO A 366 10.49 -14.34 -8.54
C PRO A 366 9.33 -14.80 -9.44
N ASP A 367 8.52 -13.88 -9.98
CA ASP A 367 7.38 -14.20 -10.85
C ASP A 367 7.79 -14.32 -12.32
N LEU A 368 8.95 -13.78 -12.70
CA LEU A 368 9.41 -13.69 -14.09
C LEU A 368 10.70 -14.49 -14.36
N CYS A 369 11.59 -14.61 -13.37
CA CYS A 369 12.90 -15.25 -13.53
C CYS A 369 12.86 -16.70 -13.02
N GLU A 370 13.22 -17.64 -13.89
CA GLU A 370 13.26 -19.08 -13.56
C GLU A 370 14.65 -19.55 -13.06
N CYS A 371 15.57 -18.64 -12.77
CA CYS A 371 16.93 -18.97 -12.35
C CYS A 371 16.97 -19.61 -10.95
N PHE A 372 17.61 -20.77 -10.81
CA PHE A 372 17.75 -21.45 -9.52
C PHE A 372 19.01 -22.34 -9.46
N PRO A 373 19.87 -22.25 -8.43
CA PRO A 373 19.83 -21.28 -7.33
C PRO A 373 20.20 -19.87 -7.81
N CYS A 374 19.46 -18.86 -7.33
CA CYS A 374 19.67 -17.45 -7.65
C CYS A 374 20.41 -16.73 -6.51
N GLU A 375 21.45 -15.99 -6.87
CA GLU A 375 22.27 -15.16 -5.97
C GLU A 375 21.99 -13.64 -6.14
N ASN A 376 20.98 -13.27 -6.95
CA ASN A 376 20.58 -11.89 -7.18
C ASN A 376 19.16 -11.64 -6.66
N SER A 377 18.93 -12.06 -5.42
CA SER A 377 17.63 -12.00 -4.74
C SER A 377 17.81 -11.81 -3.24
N SER A 378 18.90 -11.19 -2.82
CA SER A 378 19.31 -11.12 -1.42
C SER A 378 18.47 -10.10 -0.66
N ILE A 379 18.20 -8.92 -1.23
CA ILE A 379 17.41 -7.89 -0.56
C ILE A 379 15.94 -8.32 -0.41
N GLN A 380 15.36 -8.98 -1.43
CA GLN A 380 13.99 -9.50 -1.32
C GLN A 380 13.84 -10.69 -0.37
N ARG A 381 14.86 -11.55 -0.26
CA ARG A 381 14.84 -12.71 0.67
C ARG A 381 15.31 -12.34 2.08
N ALA A 382 16.03 -11.23 2.21
CA ALA A 382 16.65 -10.73 3.43
C ALA A 382 17.43 -11.79 4.25
N PRO A 383 18.40 -12.54 3.65
CA PRO A 383 19.31 -13.38 4.42
C PRO A 383 20.38 -12.49 5.08
N GLU A 384 19.96 -11.61 5.97
CA GLU A 384 20.82 -10.64 6.65
C GLU A 384 21.86 -11.34 7.52
N LYS A 385 23.07 -10.77 7.56
CA LYS A 385 24.17 -11.22 8.41
C LYS A 385 23.94 -10.79 9.85
N LYS A 386 24.54 -11.52 10.79
CA LYS A 386 24.49 -11.17 12.21
C LYS A 386 25.35 -9.94 12.49
N VAL A 387 24.72 -8.91 13.04
CA VAL A 387 25.33 -7.62 13.37
C VAL A 387 24.85 -7.09 14.73
N ARG A 388 25.72 -6.39 15.43
CA ARG A 388 25.45 -5.75 16.73
C ARG A 388 25.78 -4.28 16.72
N VAL A 389 25.01 -3.50 17.47
CA VAL A 389 25.30 -2.09 17.71
C VAL A 389 26.12 -1.98 18.99
N ALA A 390 27.21 -1.22 18.95
CA ALA A 390 28.04 -0.96 20.12
C ALA A 390 28.71 0.42 20.01
N LYS A 391 29.39 0.84 21.07
CA LYS A 391 30.15 2.10 21.06
C LYS A 391 31.22 2.04 19.96
N SER A 392 31.23 3.05 19.09
CA SER A 392 32.18 3.19 18.00
C SER A 392 33.51 3.76 18.49
N ASN A 393 34.60 3.41 17.80
CA ASN A 393 35.89 4.09 17.96
C ASN A 393 36.00 5.35 17.07
N ILE A 394 35.06 5.55 16.16
CA ILE A 394 34.99 6.67 15.21
C ILE A 394 34.10 7.76 15.78
N HIS A 395 32.80 7.47 15.94
CA HIS A 395 31.81 8.45 16.40
C HIS A 395 30.58 7.75 16.99
N GLY A 396 30.17 8.15 18.19
CA GLY A 396 28.93 7.69 18.83
C GLY A 396 28.80 6.16 18.88
N LEU A 397 27.81 5.64 18.16
CA LEU A 397 27.54 4.22 17.99
C LEU A 397 28.01 3.75 16.62
N GLY A 398 28.44 2.49 16.56
CA GLY A 398 28.88 1.81 15.36
C GLY A 398 28.15 0.48 15.19
N LEU A 399 28.05 0.01 13.94
CA LEU A 399 27.57 -1.33 13.63
C LEU A 399 28.75 -2.28 13.48
N PHE A 400 28.73 -3.42 14.16
CA PHE A 400 29.81 -4.40 14.17
C PHE A 400 29.32 -5.74 13.63
N MET A 401 30.16 -6.41 12.87
CA MET A 401 29.89 -7.74 12.36
C MET A 401 30.02 -8.80 13.48
N GLU A 402 29.13 -9.80 13.53
CA GLU A 402 29.23 -10.91 14.50
C GLU A 402 29.70 -12.23 13.87
N GLU A 403 29.82 -12.29 12.55
CA GLU A 403 30.25 -13.47 11.79
C GLU A 403 31.16 -13.09 10.63
N THR A 404 31.98 -14.02 10.14
CA THR A 404 32.85 -13.75 8.99
C THR A 404 32.03 -13.54 7.72
N CYS A 405 32.36 -12.51 6.95
CA CYS A 405 31.64 -12.09 5.76
C CYS A 405 32.61 -12.00 4.57
N LYS A 406 32.29 -12.64 3.44
CA LYS A 406 33.14 -12.61 2.24
C LYS A 406 32.86 -11.37 1.41
N ARG A 407 33.84 -10.94 0.61
CA ARG A 407 33.64 -9.86 -0.37
C ARG A 407 32.40 -10.11 -1.23
N ASN A 408 31.59 -9.08 -1.42
CA ASN A 408 30.31 -9.02 -2.14
C ASN A 408 29.14 -9.76 -1.47
N ASP A 409 29.30 -10.30 -0.27
CA ASP A 409 28.17 -10.82 0.50
C ASP A 409 27.22 -9.66 0.85
N PHE A 410 25.92 -9.94 0.78
CA PHE A 410 24.89 -9.06 1.34
C PHE A 410 24.98 -9.10 2.87
N ILE A 411 25.00 -7.94 3.50
CA ILE A 411 25.12 -7.79 4.95
C ILE A 411 23.74 -7.47 5.54
N ILE A 412 23.19 -6.32 5.19
CA ILE A 412 21.93 -5.82 5.72
C ILE A 412 21.34 -4.83 4.72
N GLU A 413 20.02 -4.68 4.70
CA GLU A 413 19.38 -3.60 3.95
C GLU A 413 19.43 -2.31 4.75
N TYR A 414 19.62 -1.16 4.09
CA TYR A 414 19.45 0.14 4.73
C TYR A 414 17.97 0.55 4.69
N ARG A 415 17.31 0.53 5.85
CA ARG A 415 15.87 0.84 5.98
C ARG A 415 15.64 2.19 6.65
N GLY A 416 14.61 2.90 6.18
CA GLY A 416 14.15 4.16 6.73
C GLY A 416 12.81 4.58 6.15
N GLU A 417 12.37 5.79 6.47
CA GLU A 417 11.21 6.42 5.85
C GLU A 417 11.53 6.80 4.41
N ILE A 418 10.62 6.55 3.47
CA ILE A 418 10.71 7.15 2.14
C ILE A 418 9.98 8.49 2.17
N ILE A 419 10.73 9.56 1.92
CA ILE A 419 10.25 10.94 1.92
C ILE A 419 10.55 11.59 0.57
N SER A 420 9.81 12.64 0.21
CA SER A 420 10.11 13.44 -0.97
C SER A 420 11.41 14.24 -0.74
N LYS A 421 12.10 14.63 -1.82
CA LYS A 421 13.28 15.50 -1.71
C LYS A 421 13.00 16.79 -0.95
N LYS A 422 11.84 17.41 -1.18
CA LYS A 422 11.45 18.64 -0.49
C LYS A 422 11.32 18.44 1.03
N GLU A 423 10.75 17.32 1.46
CA GLU A 423 10.70 16.96 2.88
C GLU A 423 12.09 16.65 3.45
N ALA A 424 12.98 16.03 2.66
CA ALA A 424 14.38 15.82 3.05
C ALA A 424 15.11 17.15 3.26
N ASP A 425 14.99 18.09 2.31
CA ASP A 425 15.59 19.43 2.42
C ASP A 425 15.08 20.16 3.68
N ARG A 426 13.75 20.09 3.93
CA ARG A 426 13.14 20.66 5.15
C ARG A 426 13.69 20.03 6.43
N ARG A 427 13.89 18.70 6.45
CA ARG A 427 14.49 18.00 7.60
C ARG A 427 15.96 18.40 7.77
N GLU A 428 16.72 18.50 6.69
CA GLU A 428 18.14 18.90 6.74
C GLU A 428 18.31 20.29 7.36
N MET A 429 17.43 21.24 7.01
CA MET A 429 17.43 22.58 7.62
C MET A 429 17.17 22.56 9.14
N CYS A 430 16.41 21.58 9.64
CA CYS A 430 16.15 21.43 11.07
C CYS A 430 17.28 20.69 11.81
N PHE A 431 18.06 19.85 11.11
CA PHE A 431 18.98 18.86 11.69
C PHE A 431 20.41 18.94 11.11
N ALA A 432 20.91 20.15 10.90
CA ALA A 432 22.14 20.50 10.16
C ALA A 432 23.44 19.72 10.48
N ASN A 433 23.50 18.92 11.56
CA ASN A 433 24.72 18.24 12.01
C ASN A 433 24.69 16.71 11.96
N THR A 434 23.57 16.07 11.61
CA THR A 434 23.49 14.61 11.46
C THR A 434 22.42 14.22 10.44
N THR A 435 22.84 13.66 9.31
CA THR A 435 21.93 13.13 8.28
C THR A 435 21.99 11.61 8.26
N TYR A 436 20.81 10.96 8.29
CA TYR A 436 20.65 9.52 8.10
C TYR A 436 19.96 9.24 6.76
N ALA A 437 20.19 10.13 5.80
CA ALA A 437 19.47 10.18 4.54
C ALA A 437 20.32 9.63 3.39
N PHE A 438 19.70 8.83 2.53
CA PHE A 438 20.23 8.39 1.25
C PHE A 438 19.25 8.78 0.14
N THR A 439 19.72 9.49 -0.88
CA THR A 439 18.94 9.70 -2.11
C THR A 439 18.61 8.35 -2.72
N LEU A 440 17.34 8.03 -2.98
CA LEU A 440 16.97 6.78 -3.66
C LEU A 440 16.93 6.95 -5.17
N ASN A 441 16.37 8.08 -5.62
CA ASN A 441 16.15 8.40 -7.03
C ASN A 441 15.85 9.91 -7.20
N GLU A 442 15.35 10.33 -8.36
CA GLU A 442 15.08 11.75 -8.64
C GLU A 442 13.98 12.34 -7.74
N GLU A 443 13.06 11.51 -7.24
CA GLU A 443 11.85 11.94 -6.52
C GLU A 443 11.94 11.72 -5.00
N TYR A 444 12.64 10.66 -4.59
CA TYR A 444 12.58 10.14 -3.22
C TYR A 444 13.94 10.03 -2.54
N VAL A 445 13.91 10.24 -1.22
CA VAL A 445 15.02 10.08 -0.28
C VAL A 445 14.59 9.08 0.78
N LEU A 446 15.49 8.17 1.15
CA LEU A 446 15.32 7.29 2.30
C LEU A 446 15.96 7.97 3.51
N ASP A 447 15.17 8.30 4.52
CA ASP A 447 15.64 8.90 5.77
C ASP A 447 15.46 7.94 6.94
N ALA A 448 16.57 7.49 7.53
CA ALA A 448 16.58 6.62 8.69
C ALA A 448 16.58 7.36 10.04
N MET A 449 16.33 8.68 10.07
CA MET A 449 16.40 9.50 11.28
C MET A 449 15.44 9.03 12.39
N TYR A 450 14.16 8.83 12.07
CA TYR A 450 13.14 8.42 13.05
C TYR A 450 12.90 6.92 13.06
N TYR A 451 12.77 6.32 11.88
CA TYR A 451 12.55 4.88 11.69
C TYR A 451 13.67 4.30 10.87
N GLY A 452 14.10 3.09 11.20
CA GLY A 452 15.13 2.39 10.46
C GLY A 452 15.53 1.11 11.16
N ASN A 453 16.56 0.44 10.66
CA ASN A 453 17.12 -0.74 11.29
C ASN A 453 18.57 -0.49 11.73
N LYS A 454 19.26 -1.55 12.18
CA LYS A 454 20.64 -1.47 12.70
C LYS A 454 21.64 -0.85 11.71
N SER A 455 21.36 -0.85 10.41
CA SER A 455 22.24 -0.27 9.38
C SER A 455 22.50 1.23 9.57
N ARG A 456 21.58 1.96 10.22
CA ARG A 456 21.72 3.40 10.44
C ARG A 456 22.94 3.79 11.29
N PHE A 457 23.52 2.83 12.00
CA PHE A 457 24.71 3.02 12.84
C PHE A 457 26.03 2.69 12.11
N ILE A 458 25.99 2.42 10.81
CA ILE A 458 27.22 2.26 10.01
C ILE A 458 27.86 3.63 9.86
N ASN A 459 29.11 3.78 10.31
CA ASN A 459 29.82 5.06 10.32
C ASN A 459 30.52 5.38 8.99
N PHE A 460 30.93 6.64 8.86
CA PHE A 460 31.74 7.10 7.74
C PHE A 460 33.19 6.60 7.83
N SER A 461 33.77 6.21 6.70
CA SER A 461 35.21 6.02 6.52
C SER A 461 35.64 6.36 5.10
N ARG A 462 36.84 6.95 4.94
CA ARG A 462 37.47 7.18 3.63
C ARG A 462 37.97 5.89 2.99
N THR A 463 38.21 4.85 3.79
CA THR A 463 38.59 3.50 3.35
C THR A 463 37.59 2.50 3.92
N PRO A 464 36.36 2.48 3.39
CA PRO A 464 35.29 1.69 3.95
C PRO A 464 35.49 0.20 3.68
N ASN A 465 34.93 -0.64 4.55
CA ASN A 465 34.84 -2.09 4.35
C ASN A 465 33.49 -2.53 3.78
N CYS A 466 32.51 -1.63 3.65
CA CYS A 466 31.24 -1.85 3.00
C CYS A 466 31.03 -0.92 1.79
N CYS A 467 30.15 -1.34 0.89
CA CYS A 467 29.53 -0.48 -0.13
C CYS A 467 28.01 -0.60 -0.04
N CYS A 468 27.29 0.39 -0.55
CA CYS A 468 25.85 0.30 -0.70
C CYS A 468 25.43 0.44 -2.16
N ASN A 469 24.39 -0.27 -2.55
CA ASN A 469 23.82 -0.19 -3.89
C ASN A 469 22.32 0.05 -3.77
N ALA A 470 21.79 1.10 -4.40
CA ALA A 470 20.37 1.13 -4.70
C ALA A 470 20.10 0.19 -5.87
N VAL A 471 19.14 -0.70 -5.68
CA VAL A 471 18.71 -1.63 -6.72
C VAL A 471 17.20 -1.67 -6.78
N LEU A 472 16.68 -1.89 -7.98
CA LEU A 472 15.25 -2.09 -8.18
C LEU A 472 14.88 -3.52 -7.77
N VAL A 473 13.99 -3.67 -6.79
CA VAL A 473 13.54 -4.94 -6.23
C VAL A 473 12.02 -4.99 -6.32
N ASN A 474 11.49 -5.84 -7.21
CA ASN A 474 10.03 -5.98 -7.41
C ASN A 474 9.31 -4.63 -7.61
N GLY A 475 9.92 -3.69 -8.33
CA GLY A 475 9.34 -2.38 -8.63
C GLY A 475 9.60 -1.29 -7.59
N ASP A 476 10.35 -1.58 -6.53
CA ASP A 476 10.68 -0.63 -5.47
C ASP A 476 12.21 -0.44 -5.39
N HIS A 477 12.68 0.80 -5.26
CA HIS A 477 14.10 1.10 -5.04
C HIS A 477 14.46 0.79 -3.59
N ARG A 478 15.47 -0.06 -3.40
CA ARG A 478 15.93 -0.48 -2.06
C ARG A 478 17.45 -0.42 -1.99
N ILE A 479 17.99 -0.10 -0.81
CA ILE A 479 19.43 0.03 -0.61
C ILE A 479 19.95 -1.21 0.11
N GLY A 480 20.79 -1.99 -0.56
CA GLY A 480 21.51 -3.09 0.06
C GLY A 480 22.92 -2.68 0.49
N ILE A 481 23.34 -3.08 1.69
CA ILE A 481 24.73 -2.97 2.14
C ILE A 481 25.46 -4.29 1.85
N PHE A 482 26.61 -4.19 1.20
CA PHE A 482 27.43 -5.33 0.79
C PHE A 482 28.87 -5.18 1.30
N ALA A 483 29.55 -6.30 1.49
CA ALA A 483 30.96 -6.28 1.89
C ALA A 483 31.87 -5.88 0.72
N ALA A 484 32.66 -4.82 0.87
CA ALA A 484 33.62 -4.38 -0.16
C ALA A 484 34.91 -5.24 -0.18
N ARG A 485 35.21 -5.88 0.95
CA ARG A 485 36.30 -6.84 1.16
C ARG A 485 35.82 -7.98 2.07
N ASN A 486 36.69 -8.94 2.37
CA ASN A 486 36.42 -9.88 3.46
C ASN A 486 36.43 -9.12 4.79
N ILE A 487 35.48 -9.43 5.68
CA ILE A 487 35.27 -8.80 6.98
C ILE A 487 35.22 -9.91 8.03
N GLU A 488 36.05 -9.80 9.05
CA GLU A 488 36.10 -10.73 10.18
C GLU A 488 35.05 -10.37 11.24
N ALA A 489 34.70 -11.34 12.08
CA ALA A 489 33.81 -11.10 13.21
C ALA A 489 34.44 -10.08 14.18
N GLY A 490 33.63 -9.14 14.65
CA GLY A 490 34.05 -8.07 15.56
C GLY A 490 34.50 -6.78 14.87
N GLU A 491 34.71 -6.75 13.55
CA GLU A 491 35.06 -5.52 12.83
C GLU A 491 33.89 -4.51 12.79
N GLU A 492 34.22 -3.22 12.91
CA GLU A 492 33.26 -2.12 12.70
C GLU A 492 32.97 -1.94 11.21
N LEU A 493 31.70 -1.90 10.84
CA LEU A 493 31.23 -1.66 9.48
C LEU A 493 31.23 -0.17 9.18
N THR A 494 31.73 0.19 8.00
CA THR A 494 31.89 1.58 7.57
C THR A 494 31.56 1.77 6.09
N LEU A 495 31.02 2.94 5.74
CA LEU A 495 30.67 3.35 4.38
C LEU A 495 31.35 4.69 4.03
N ASN A 496 31.56 4.96 2.75
CA ASN A 496 31.94 6.28 2.29
C ASN A 496 30.68 7.06 1.87
N TYR A 497 30.22 7.99 2.70
CA TYR A 497 28.99 8.74 2.45
C TYR A 497 29.05 9.63 1.20
N LEU A 498 30.26 9.99 0.73
CA LEU A 498 30.45 10.91 -0.39
C LEU A 498 30.39 10.21 -1.75
N THR A 499 30.90 8.98 -1.83
CA THR A 499 30.94 8.21 -3.09
C THR A 499 29.85 7.16 -3.18
N ASN A 500 29.12 6.94 -2.09
CA ASN A 500 28.01 6.00 -2.04
C ASN A 500 26.65 6.72 -2.18
N ASP A 501 26.61 7.87 -2.85
CA ASP A 501 25.37 8.36 -3.43
C ASP A 501 24.93 7.31 -4.46
N PRO A 502 23.83 6.59 -4.23
CA PRO A 502 23.48 5.47 -5.08
C PRO A 502 22.98 5.92 -6.47
N THR A 503 22.92 7.24 -6.73
CA THR A 503 22.71 7.84 -8.05
C THR A 503 24.01 8.25 -8.76
N ALA A 504 25.17 8.23 -8.08
CA ALA A 504 26.45 8.59 -8.66
C ALA A 504 27.10 7.39 -9.35
N ASP A 505 26.75 7.17 -10.62
CA ASP A 505 27.58 6.46 -11.61
C ASP A 505 27.62 7.25 -12.93
#